data_AF-A0A3C2DXW4-F1
#
_entry.id   AF-A0A3C2DXW4-F1
#
_cell.length_a   1.000
_cell.length_b   1.000
_cell.length_c   1.000
_cell.angle_alpha   90.00
_cell.angle_beta   90.00
_cell.angle_gamma   90.00
#
_symmetry.space_group_name_H-M   'P 1'
#
loop_
_entity.id
_entity.type
_entity.pdbx_description
1 polymer ?
#
loop_
_entity_poly.entity_id
_entity_poly.type
_entity_poly.pdbx_seq_one_letter_code
_entity_poly.pdbx_strand_id
1 'polypeptide(L)'
;LTAGNEVICTLREDGVGERAKAGGITRSAAALDHWLDHLDGAIAVIGNAPTALFRLLELIVEGAPPPALILGFPVGYVGAAESKEALISEAPSHGLACLTLRGRFGGSALAVAAFNALARAQQAQQPVTRAVGP
;
A
#
# COMPACT_ATOMS: atom_id res chain seq x y z
N LEU A 1 11.88 -12.21 -7.98
CA LEU A 1 10.77 -11.89 -7.06
C LEU A 1 9.99 -10.72 -7.64
N THR A 2 9.05 -11.06 -8.50
CA THR A 2 7.70 -10.54 -8.76
C THR A 2 7.12 -11.63 -9.66
N ALA A 3 5.84 -11.98 -9.58
CA ALA A 3 5.26 -12.93 -10.54
C ALA A 3 5.10 -12.30 -11.96
N GLY A 4 5.97 -11.34 -12.32
CA GLY A 4 5.75 -10.40 -13.42
C GLY A 4 4.96 -9.14 -13.03
N ASN A 5 4.58 -8.98 -11.76
CA ASN A 5 3.79 -7.83 -11.31
C ASN A 5 4.55 -6.50 -11.50
N GLU A 6 3.85 -5.49 -12.00
CA GLU A 6 4.34 -4.12 -12.07
C GLU A 6 4.51 -3.54 -10.65
N VAL A 7 5.58 -2.76 -10.45
CA VAL A 7 5.86 -2.07 -9.19
C VAL A 7 5.81 -0.57 -9.43
N ILE A 8 4.72 0.06 -8.99
CA ILE A 8 4.45 1.47 -9.21
C ILE A 8 4.83 2.27 -7.96
N CYS A 9 5.63 3.34 -8.14
CA CYS A 9 5.97 4.28 -7.08
C CYS A 9 6.00 5.70 -7.61
N THR A 10 4.90 6.42 -7.40
CA THR A 10 4.66 7.74 -8.01
C THR A 10 5.28 8.91 -7.24
N LEU A 11 6.03 8.65 -6.15
CA LEU A 11 6.57 9.70 -5.27
C LEU A 11 7.48 10.73 -5.98
N ARG A 12 8.04 10.35 -7.14
CA ARG A 12 8.94 11.17 -7.95
C ARG A 12 8.34 11.59 -9.30
N GLU A 13 7.06 11.30 -9.52
CA GLU A 13 6.37 11.72 -10.74
C GLU A 13 6.30 13.25 -10.83
N ASP A 14 6.30 13.72 -12.08
CA ASP A 14 6.18 15.14 -12.37
C ASP A 14 4.86 15.70 -11.80
N GLY A 15 4.91 16.93 -11.27
CA GLY A 15 3.77 17.60 -10.67
C GLY A 15 3.45 17.20 -9.21
N VAL A 16 3.93 16.05 -8.69
CA VAL A 16 3.67 15.64 -7.28
C VAL A 16 4.21 16.67 -6.29
N GLY A 17 5.41 17.20 -6.54
CA GLY A 17 6.03 18.22 -5.69
C GLY A 17 5.25 19.54 -5.69
N GLU A 18 4.71 19.94 -6.83
CA GLU A 18 3.92 21.17 -7.00
C GLU A 18 2.55 21.03 -6.35
N ARG A 19 1.87 19.90 -6.58
CA ARG A 19 0.59 19.57 -5.95
C ARG A 19 0.70 19.53 -4.43
N ALA A 20 1.77 18.91 -3.90
CA ALA A 20 2.03 18.88 -2.46
C ALA A 20 2.16 20.28 -1.88
N LYS A 21 2.91 21.17 -2.54
CA LYS A 21 3.07 22.57 -2.13
C LYS A 21 1.75 23.34 -2.21
N ALA A 22 1.02 23.21 -3.32
CA ALA A 22 -0.24 23.94 -3.55
C ALA A 22 -1.34 23.51 -2.56
N GLY A 23 -1.43 22.22 -2.25
CA GLY A 23 -2.41 21.66 -1.32
C GLY A 23 -2.01 21.72 0.16
N GLY A 24 -0.78 22.13 0.49
CA GLY A 24 -0.28 22.11 1.86
C GLY A 24 -0.17 20.69 2.46
N ILE A 25 0.00 19.67 1.61
CA ILE A 25 0.09 18.26 1.99
C ILE A 25 1.49 17.70 1.73
N THR A 26 1.77 16.49 2.23
CA THR A 26 3.05 15.83 1.96
C THR A 26 3.12 15.34 0.51
N ARG A 27 4.33 15.21 -0.04
CA ARG A 27 4.54 14.56 -1.34
C ARG A 27 4.00 13.13 -1.37
N SER A 28 4.14 12.40 -0.26
CA SER A 28 3.63 11.04 -0.17
C SER A 28 2.12 10.99 -0.24
N ALA A 29 1.40 11.93 0.36
CA ALA A 29 -0.06 12.05 0.21
C ALA A 29 -0.44 12.47 -1.22
N ALA A 30 0.20 13.51 -1.76
CA ALA A 30 -0.09 13.99 -3.14
C ALA A 30 0.15 12.92 -4.22
N ALA A 31 1.11 12.02 -4.01
CA ALA A 31 1.43 10.95 -4.94
C ALA A 31 0.30 9.89 -5.07
N LEU A 32 -0.61 9.78 -4.09
CA LEU A 32 -1.72 8.81 -4.14
C LEU A 32 -2.75 9.16 -5.21
N ASP A 33 -2.89 10.43 -5.59
CA ASP A 33 -3.82 10.80 -6.65
C ASP A 33 -3.42 10.15 -8.00
N HIS A 34 -2.13 9.87 -8.19
CA HIS A 34 -1.62 9.13 -9.36
C HIS A 34 -1.85 7.62 -9.27
N TRP A 35 -2.39 7.10 -8.17
CA TRP A 35 -2.68 5.66 -8.01
C TRP A 35 -4.10 5.30 -8.46
N LEU A 36 -4.99 6.27 -8.66
CA LEU A 36 -6.41 6.02 -8.91
C LEU A 36 -6.66 5.03 -10.05
N ASP A 37 -5.94 5.18 -11.17
CA ASP A 37 -6.07 4.32 -12.35
C ASP A 37 -5.45 2.91 -12.15
N HIS A 38 -4.71 2.71 -11.06
CA HIS A 38 -4.00 1.48 -10.75
C HIS A 38 -4.51 0.79 -9.48
N LEU A 39 -5.48 1.37 -8.76
CA LEU A 39 -5.80 0.95 -7.39
C LEU A 39 -6.68 -0.30 -7.37
N ASP A 40 -7.59 -0.45 -8.34
CA ASP A 40 -8.55 -1.54 -8.38
C ASP A 40 -7.86 -2.91 -8.40
N GLY A 41 -8.12 -3.72 -7.37
CA GLY A 41 -7.52 -5.05 -7.24
C GLY A 41 -6.02 -5.08 -6.97
N ALA A 42 -5.35 -3.93 -6.79
CA ALA A 42 -3.92 -3.87 -6.52
C ALA A 42 -3.57 -4.24 -5.07
N ILE A 43 -2.27 -4.47 -4.82
CA ILE A 43 -1.73 -4.56 -3.46
C ILE A 43 -1.09 -3.21 -3.12
N ALA A 44 -1.77 -2.40 -2.33
CA ALA A 44 -1.29 -1.11 -1.89
C ALA A 44 -0.28 -1.27 -0.74
N VAL A 45 0.99 -0.87 -0.94
CA VAL A 45 2.06 -1.07 0.04
C VAL A 45 2.58 0.26 0.58
N ILE A 46 2.37 0.53 1.87
CA ILE A 46 2.77 1.78 2.52
C ILE A 46 3.72 1.46 3.66
N GLY A 47 5.03 1.54 3.39
CA GLY A 47 6.08 1.20 4.37
C GLY A 47 6.67 2.38 5.15
N ASN A 48 6.38 3.62 4.78
CA ASN A 48 7.05 4.78 5.37
C ASN A 48 6.07 5.84 5.86
N ALA A 49 5.38 6.51 4.94
CA ALA A 49 4.67 7.74 5.26
C ALA A 49 3.26 7.49 5.85
N PRO A 50 2.98 7.91 7.09
CA PRO A 50 1.62 7.82 7.65
C PRO A 50 0.59 8.61 6.86
N THR A 51 1.00 9.76 6.32
CA THR A 51 0.13 10.64 5.51
C THR A 51 -0.29 10.00 4.18
N ALA A 52 0.51 9.09 3.62
CA ALA A 52 0.10 8.29 2.48
C ALA A 52 -1.02 7.31 2.84
N LEU A 53 -0.96 6.71 4.04
CA LEU A 53 -1.99 5.78 4.50
C LEU A 53 -3.31 6.50 4.80
N PHE A 54 -3.25 7.66 5.47
CA PHE A 54 -4.44 8.50 5.64
C PHE A 54 -5.06 8.88 4.30
N ARG A 55 -4.26 9.39 3.36
CA ARG A 55 -4.77 9.79 2.04
C ARG A 55 -5.39 8.63 1.27
N LEU A 56 -4.81 7.43 1.34
CA LEU A 56 -5.39 6.23 0.72
C LEU A 56 -6.78 5.93 1.31
N LEU A 57 -6.94 6.01 2.63
CA LEU A 57 -8.23 5.78 3.28
C LEU A 57 -9.25 6.86 2.90
N GLU A 58 -8.85 8.13 2.84
CA GLU A 58 -9.69 9.24 2.36
C GLU A 58 -10.19 8.99 0.93
N LEU A 59 -9.30 8.60 0.01
CA LEU A 59 -9.67 8.28 -1.37
C LEU A 59 -10.70 7.14 -1.44
N ILE A 60 -10.54 6.10 -0.61
CA ILE A 60 -11.49 4.99 -0.56
C ILE A 60 -12.86 5.44 -0.01
N VAL A 61 -12.87 6.29 1.01
CA VAL A 61 -14.11 6.91 1.53
C VAL A 61 -14.77 7.80 0.47
N GLU A 62 -13.98 8.49 -0.35
CA GLU A 62 -14.44 9.30 -1.50
C GLU A 62 -14.93 8.45 -2.69
N GLY A 63 -14.80 7.11 -2.62
CA GLY A 63 -15.31 6.18 -3.64
C GLY A 63 -14.27 5.72 -4.66
N ALA A 64 -12.97 5.88 -4.39
CA ALA A 64 -11.92 5.30 -5.22
C ALA A 64 -12.05 3.76 -5.27
N PRO A 65 -11.63 3.12 -6.39
CA PRO A 65 -11.65 1.67 -6.50
C PRO A 65 -10.85 0.99 -5.38
N PRO A 66 -11.37 -0.07 -4.75
CA PRO A 66 -10.70 -0.69 -3.61
C PRO A 66 -9.49 -1.52 -4.04
N PRO A 67 -8.34 -1.43 -3.35
CA PRO A 67 -7.26 -2.40 -3.52
C PRO A 67 -7.68 -3.78 -3.00
N ALA A 68 -7.10 -4.84 -3.57
CA ALA A 68 -7.29 -6.21 -3.08
C ALA A 68 -6.68 -6.43 -1.69
N LEU A 69 -5.63 -5.68 -1.34
CA LEU A 69 -4.95 -5.77 -0.05
C LEU A 69 -4.18 -4.47 0.25
N ILE A 70 -4.28 -3.99 1.49
CA ILE A 70 -3.44 -2.90 2.01
C ILE A 70 -2.37 -3.46 2.97
N LEU A 71 -1.10 -3.25 2.65
CA LEU A 71 0.04 -3.49 3.53
C LEU A 71 0.44 -2.16 4.21
N GLY A 72 -0.20 -1.86 5.34
CA GLY A 72 -0.05 -0.60 6.07
C GLY A 72 1.03 -0.68 7.14
N PHE A 73 2.28 -0.37 6.79
CA PHE A 73 3.42 -0.39 7.73
C PHE A 73 4.16 0.93 7.86
N PRO A 74 3.50 2.12 7.84
CA PRO A 74 4.24 3.36 8.07
C PRO A 74 4.93 3.34 9.45
N VAL A 75 6.13 3.90 9.50
CA VAL A 75 6.95 4.03 10.72
C VAL A 75 7.06 5.50 11.07
N GLY A 76 7.06 5.81 12.36
CA GLY A 76 7.32 7.18 12.80
C GLY A 76 6.70 7.50 14.14
N TYR A 77 7.08 8.66 14.66
CA TYR A 77 6.59 9.16 15.95
C TYR A 77 5.32 10.00 15.83
N VAL A 78 4.98 10.45 14.61
CA VAL A 78 3.82 11.31 14.34
C VAL A 78 2.94 10.62 13.32
N GLY A 79 1.69 10.35 13.67
CA GLY A 79 0.67 9.80 12.77
C GLY A 79 0.80 8.31 12.43
N ALA A 80 1.92 7.65 12.73
CA ALA A 80 2.12 6.25 12.36
C ALA A 80 1.18 5.30 13.12
N ALA A 81 0.99 5.52 14.43
CA ALA A 81 0.09 4.70 15.22
C ALA A 81 -1.36 4.97 14.81
N GLU A 82 -1.70 6.24 14.62
CA GLU A 82 -3.03 6.75 14.32
C GLU A 82 -3.49 6.32 12.93
N SER A 83 -2.63 6.43 11.91
CA SER A 83 -2.95 5.98 10.53
C SER A 83 -3.19 4.48 10.44
N LYS A 84 -2.44 3.68 11.22
CA LYS A 84 -2.63 2.23 11.25
C LYS A 84 -3.88 1.84 12.04
N GLU A 85 -4.21 2.56 13.11
CA GLU A 85 -5.48 2.32 13.82
C GLU A 85 -6.68 2.73 12.95
N ALA A 86 -6.57 3.83 12.20
CA ALA A 86 -7.57 4.20 11.20
C ALA A 86 -7.75 3.10 10.15
N LEU A 87 -6.66 2.53 9.62
CA LEU A 87 -6.74 1.39 8.70
C LEU A 87 -7.47 0.18 9.33
N ILE A 88 -7.15 -0.16 10.59
CA ILE A 88 -7.79 -1.28 11.30
C ILE A 88 -9.29 -1.03 11.50
N SER A 89 -9.66 0.22 11.81
CA SER A 89 -11.05 0.63 12.05
C SER A 89 -11.89 0.68 10.78
N GLU A 90 -11.35 1.28 9.72
CA GLU A 90 -12.09 1.55 8.48
C GLU A 90 -12.16 0.32 7.55
N ALA A 91 -11.11 -0.52 7.54
CA ALA A 91 -11.03 -1.63 6.58
C ALA A 91 -12.26 -2.55 6.55
N PRO A 92 -12.84 -3.00 7.70
CA PRO A 92 -14.03 -3.85 7.68
C PRO A 92 -15.25 -3.19 7.04
N SER A 93 -15.48 -1.90 7.30
CA SER A 93 -16.63 -1.13 6.77
C SER A 93 -16.56 -0.96 5.25
N HIS A 94 -15.35 -0.98 4.69
CA HIS A 94 -15.10 -0.87 3.25
C HIS A 94 -14.80 -2.21 2.57
N GLY A 95 -14.94 -3.35 3.29
CA GLY A 95 -14.66 -4.68 2.74
C GLY A 95 -13.19 -4.91 2.34
N LEU A 96 -12.28 -4.13 2.91
CA LEU A 96 -10.85 -4.17 2.58
C LEU A 96 -10.13 -5.25 3.38
N ALA A 97 -9.29 -6.02 2.70
CA ALA A 97 -8.26 -6.80 3.38
C ALA A 97 -7.08 -5.88 3.75
N CYS A 98 -6.59 -5.98 4.99
CA CYS A 98 -5.39 -5.26 5.39
C CYS A 98 -4.46 -6.11 6.28
N LEU A 99 -3.17 -5.79 6.21
CA LEU A 99 -2.16 -6.30 7.12
C LEU A 99 -1.34 -5.12 7.66
N THR A 100 -1.26 -5.02 8.98
CA THR A 100 -0.58 -3.94 9.67
C THR A 100 -0.16 -4.38 11.07
N LEU A 101 0.51 -3.50 11.82
CA LEU A 101 0.83 -3.66 13.22
C LEU A 101 0.52 -2.36 13.98
N ARG A 102 0.12 -2.44 15.25
CA ARG A 102 -0.23 -1.24 16.04
C ARG A 102 0.99 -0.46 16.54
N GLY A 103 0.80 0.83 16.84
CA GLY A 103 1.84 1.68 17.43
C GLY A 103 2.82 2.26 16.39
N ARG A 104 4.04 2.62 16.79
CA ARG A 104 4.96 3.42 15.96
C ARG A 104 5.90 2.65 15.02
N PHE A 105 6.04 1.35 15.23
CA PHE A 105 6.97 0.53 14.44
C PHE A 105 6.43 0.24 13.04
N GLY A 106 7.31 -0.05 12.10
CA GLY A 106 6.97 -0.26 10.70
C GLY A 106 8.23 -0.20 9.85
N GLY A 107 8.10 0.24 8.61
CA GLY A 107 9.23 0.50 7.73
C GLY A 107 9.12 -0.27 6.41
N SER A 108 9.77 0.27 5.38
CA SER A 108 9.80 -0.34 4.06
C SER A 108 10.37 -1.76 4.09
N ALA A 109 11.35 -2.05 4.93
CA ALA A 109 11.90 -3.40 5.07
C ALA A 109 10.86 -4.41 5.55
N LEU A 110 10.02 -4.03 6.52
CA LEU A 110 8.93 -4.88 6.99
C LEU A 110 7.84 -5.03 5.93
N ALA A 111 7.47 -3.95 5.25
CA ALA A 111 6.48 -3.97 4.17
C ALA A 111 6.91 -4.92 3.02
N VAL A 112 8.18 -4.83 2.62
CA VAL A 112 8.77 -5.71 1.59
C VAL A 112 8.85 -7.15 2.08
N ALA A 113 9.21 -7.38 3.35
CA ALA A 113 9.23 -8.73 3.93
C ALA A 113 7.83 -9.36 3.93
N ALA A 114 6.80 -8.62 4.33
CA ALA A 114 5.41 -9.07 4.30
C ALA A 114 4.95 -9.39 2.87
N PHE A 115 5.20 -8.50 1.91
CA PHE A 115 4.89 -8.73 0.49
C PHE A 115 5.59 -9.98 -0.06
N ASN A 116 6.89 -10.13 0.20
CA ASN A 116 7.66 -11.29 -0.26
C ASN A 116 7.19 -12.60 0.38
N ALA A 117 6.76 -12.57 1.64
CA ALA A 117 6.19 -13.74 2.30
C ALA A 117 4.88 -14.18 1.63
N LEU A 118 3.99 -13.22 1.31
CA LEU A 118 2.75 -13.48 0.57
C LEU A 118 3.02 -14.06 -0.83
N ALA A 119 3.94 -13.44 -1.58
CA ALA A 119 4.32 -13.91 -2.91
C ALA A 119 4.85 -15.35 -2.87
N ARG A 120 5.68 -15.70 -1.88
CA ARG A 120 6.20 -17.07 -1.70
C ARG A 120 5.12 -18.06 -1.29
N ALA A 121 4.20 -17.66 -0.40
CA ALA A 121 3.10 -18.50 0.02
C ALA A 121 2.18 -18.87 -1.16
N GLN A 122 1.94 -17.92 -2.06
CA GLN A 122 1.19 -18.16 -3.31
C GLN A 122 1.92 -19.16 -4.23
N GLN A 123 3.24 -19.01 -4.41
CA GLN A 123 4.02 -19.94 -5.23
C GLN A 123 4.01 -21.37 -4.67
N ALA A 124 4.05 -21.53 -3.35
CA ALA A 124 3.99 -22.83 -2.70
C ALA A 124 2.60 -23.52 -2.84
N GLN A 125 1.55 -22.75 -3.12
CA GLN A 125 0.19 -23.24 -3.32
C GLN A 125 -0.13 -23.56 -4.80
N GLN A 126 0.72 -23.14 -5.74
CA GLN A 126 0.58 -23.57 -7.13
C GLN A 126 1.15 -24.99 -7.30
N PRO A 127 0.38 -25.95 -7.85
CA PRO A 127 0.91 -27.28 -8.13
C PRO A 127 2.08 -27.13 -9.11
N VAL A 128 3.22 -27.71 -8.76
CA VAL A 128 4.40 -27.74 -9.63
C VAL A 128 4.06 -28.54 -10.87
N THR A 129 3.56 -27.90 -11.91
CA THR A 129 3.62 -28.43 -13.27
C THR A 129 5.08 -28.35 -13.69
N ARG A 130 5.86 -29.37 -13.32
CA ARG A 130 7.16 -29.59 -13.94
C ARG A 130 6.88 -29.82 -15.42
N ALA A 131 7.19 -28.83 -16.24
CA ALA A 131 7.38 -29.07 -17.66
C ALA A 131 8.47 -30.13 -17.79
N VAL A 132 8.05 -31.35 -18.09
CA VAL A 132 8.95 -32.37 -18.64
C VAL A 132 9.19 -31.89 -20.08
N GLY A 133 10.31 -31.19 -20.28
CA GLY A 133 10.82 -30.86 -21.61
C GLY A 133 11.25 -32.14 -22.34
N PRO A 134 11.30 -32.09 -23.69
CA PRO A 134 11.43 -33.27 -24.55
C PRO A 134 12.73 -34.05 -24.38
#